data_AF-A0A3S3RS28-F1
#
_entry.id   AF-A0A3S3RS28-F1
#
_cell.length_a   1.000
_cell.length_b   1.000
_cell.length_c   1.000
_cell.angle_alpha   90.00
_cell.angle_beta   90.00
_cell.angle_gamma   90.00
#
_symmetry.space_group_name_H-M   'P 1'
#
loop_
_entity.id
_entity.type
_entity.pdbx_description
1 polymer ?
#
loop_
_entity_poly.entity_id
_entity_poly.type
_entity_poly.pdbx_seq_one_letter_code
_entity_poly.pdbx_strand_id
1 'polypeptide(L)'
;MPFGLWLFTVLSIAIAIMFGIVSSIFAIINTVMTPIEVITGLHGLFLWNGMGALFCTSACVSWLIQYRNKLRRNVLTQDEISYGWNSTNRSWLGYSFFFVVAALSLYLFNIFLVYLAVRRPWQKRQSRPSQDKNPEGVIMLY
;
A
#
# COMPACT_ATOMS: atom_id res chain seq x y z
N MET A 1 23.46 17.65 2.00
CA MET A 1 22.50 16.59 2.38
C MET A 1 23.18 15.27 2.12
N PRO A 2 23.03 14.23 2.94
CA PRO A 2 23.46 12.90 2.53
C PRO A 2 22.63 12.52 1.29
N PHE A 3 23.25 12.59 0.12
CA PHE A 3 22.62 12.35 -1.19
C PHE A 3 21.90 11.00 -1.21
N GLY A 4 22.48 10.00 -0.55
CA GLY A 4 21.90 8.65 -0.42
C GLY A 4 20.52 8.62 0.25
N LEU A 5 20.27 9.46 1.27
CA LEU A 5 18.96 9.49 1.95
C LEU A 5 17.87 10.08 1.05
N TRP A 6 18.20 11.12 0.30
CA TRP A 6 17.28 11.68 -0.69
C TRP A 6 17.02 10.69 -1.82
N LEU A 7 18.07 10.08 -2.39
CA LEU A 7 17.92 9.06 -3.43
C LEU A 7 17.06 7.87 -2.95
N PHE A 8 17.27 7.42 -1.71
CA PHE A 8 16.46 6.37 -1.10
C PHE A 8 14.98 6.76 -0.96
N THR A 9 14.66 8.01 -0.58
CA THR A 9 13.26 8.48 -0.53
C THR A 9 12.59 8.40 -1.91
N VAL A 10 13.27 8.87 -2.95
CA VAL A 10 12.73 8.91 -4.32
C VAL A 10 12.55 7.49 -4.87
N LEU A 11 13.56 6.62 -4.70
CA LEU A 11 13.48 5.22 -5.12
C LEU A 11 12.37 4.46 -4.38
N SER A 12 12.24 4.68 -3.07
CA SER A 12 11.18 4.04 -2.28
C SER A 12 9.78 4.43 -2.76
N ILE A 13 9.57 5.71 -3.10
CA ILE A 13 8.29 6.18 -3.66
C ILE A 13 8.05 5.58 -5.06
N ALA A 14 9.06 5.55 -5.92
CA ALA A 14 8.93 4.98 -7.26
C ALA A 14 8.53 3.49 -7.20
N ILE A 15 9.20 2.72 -6.34
CA ILE A 15 8.88 1.30 -6.10
C ILE A 15 7.47 1.15 -5.52
N ALA A 16 7.09 1.99 -4.55
CA ALA A 16 5.74 1.97 -3.99
C ALA A 16 4.66 2.21 -5.07
N ILE A 17 4.88 3.14 -6.00
CA ILE A 17 3.94 3.41 -7.10
C ILE A 17 3.83 2.19 -8.02
N MET A 18 4.94 1.53 -8.37
CA MET A 18 4.91 0.32 -9.20
C MET A 18 4.05 -0.78 -8.56
N PHE A 19 4.23 -1.04 -7.27
CA PHE A 19 3.41 -2.02 -6.54
C PHE A 19 1.93 -1.60 -6.46
N GLY A 20 1.64 -0.31 -6.36
CA GLY A 20 0.27 0.22 -6.41
C GLY A 20 -0.43 -0.03 -7.74
N ILE A 21 0.28 0.16 -8.85
CA ILE A 21 -0.25 -0.11 -10.20
C ILE A 21 -0.54 -1.61 -10.35
N VAL A 22 0.40 -2.47 -9.97
CA VAL A 22 0.22 -3.94 -10.02
C VAL A 22 -0.95 -4.38 -9.14
N SER A 23 -1.05 -3.84 -7.92
CA SER A 23 -2.17 -4.10 -7.01
C SER A 23 -3.52 -3.69 -7.62
N SER A 24 -3.59 -2.51 -8.25
CA SER A 24 -4.80 -2.02 -8.90
C SER A 24 -5.25 -2.92 -10.05
N ILE A 25 -4.32 -3.37 -10.89
CA ILE A 25 -4.60 -4.31 -11.99
C ILE A 25 -5.17 -5.62 -11.44
N PHE A 26 -4.55 -6.19 -10.41
CA PHE A 26 -5.05 -7.41 -9.78
C PHE A 26 -6.39 -7.21 -9.06
N ALA A 27 -6.65 -6.03 -8.51
CA ALA A 27 -7.95 -5.71 -7.92
C ALA A 27 -9.04 -5.75 -8.99
N ILE A 28 -8.81 -5.13 -10.15
CA ILE A 28 -9.75 -5.15 -11.28
C ILE A 28 -9.98 -6.58 -11.77
N ILE A 29 -8.90 -7.35 -11.97
CA ILE A 29 -9.01 -8.75 -12.39
C ILE A 29 -9.85 -9.56 -11.40
N ASN A 30 -9.64 -9.39 -10.09
CA ASN A 30 -10.44 -10.06 -9.06
C ASN A 30 -11.91 -9.64 -9.03
N THR A 31 -12.24 -8.43 -9.50
CA THR A 31 -13.65 -8.00 -9.58
C THR A 31 -14.39 -8.60 -10.76
N VAL A 32 -13.69 -8.88 -11.86
CA VAL A 32 -14.30 -9.37 -13.11
C VAL A 32 -14.23 -10.89 -13.23
N MET A 33 -13.13 -11.51 -12.79
CA MET A 33 -12.91 -12.94 -12.87
C MET A 33 -13.04 -13.60 -11.50
N THR A 34 -13.58 -14.82 -11.45
CA THR A 34 -13.58 -15.63 -10.22
C THR A 34 -12.16 -16.19 -10.01
N PRO A 35 -11.41 -15.71 -9.00
CA PRO A 35 -10.00 -16.05 -8.90
C PRO A 35 -9.83 -17.47 -8.38
N ILE A 36 -9.04 -18.27 -9.12
CA ILE A 36 -8.73 -19.67 -8.79
C ILE A 36 -7.30 -19.82 -8.21
N GLU A 37 -6.46 -18.78 -8.26
CA GLU A 37 -5.05 -18.85 -7.88
C GLU A 37 -4.68 -18.00 -6.64
N VAL A 38 -3.67 -18.46 -5.90
CA VAL A 38 -3.22 -17.88 -4.62
C VAL A 38 -2.56 -16.51 -4.78
N ILE A 39 -1.88 -16.26 -5.91
CA ILE A 39 -1.09 -15.04 -6.17
C ILE A 39 -1.94 -13.93 -6.80
N THR A 40 -2.94 -14.28 -7.60
CA THR A 40 -3.87 -13.31 -8.20
C THR A 40 -5.12 -13.12 -7.36
N GLY A 41 -5.46 -14.06 -6.47
CA GLY A 41 -6.59 -13.97 -5.57
C GLY A 41 -6.41 -13.04 -4.36
N LEU A 42 -7.27 -13.22 -3.37
CA LEU A 42 -7.39 -12.38 -2.16
C LEU A 42 -6.06 -12.21 -1.39
N HIS A 43 -5.25 -13.27 -1.32
CA HIS A 43 -3.94 -13.24 -0.64
C HIS A 43 -2.91 -12.42 -1.41
N GLY A 44 -2.95 -12.45 -2.75
CA GLY A 44 -2.13 -11.60 -3.60
C GLY A 44 -2.37 -10.12 -3.34
N LEU A 45 -3.64 -9.72 -3.26
CA LEU A 45 -3.99 -8.32 -2.99
C LEU A 45 -3.46 -7.82 -1.64
N PHE A 46 -3.43 -8.68 -0.62
CA PHE A 46 -2.82 -8.35 0.66
C PHE A 46 -1.30 -8.17 0.54
N LEU A 47 -0.63 -9.05 -0.21
CA LEU A 47 0.82 -9.01 -0.41
C LEU A 47 1.25 -7.75 -1.17
N TRP A 48 0.61 -7.43 -2.30
CA TRP A 48 0.99 -6.29 -3.14
C TRP A 48 0.71 -4.95 -2.45
N ASN A 49 -0.44 -4.79 -1.80
CA ASN A 49 -0.72 -3.58 -1.01
C ASN A 49 0.18 -3.48 0.24
N GLY A 50 0.48 -4.61 0.89
CA GLY A 50 1.40 -4.64 2.03
C GLY A 50 2.80 -4.17 1.65
N MET A 51 3.33 -4.68 0.53
CA MET A 51 4.62 -4.23 -0.01
C MET A 51 4.59 -2.74 -0.36
N GLY A 52 3.54 -2.27 -1.04
CA GLY A 52 3.36 -0.84 -1.34
C GLY A 52 3.33 0.03 -0.08
N ALA A 53 2.62 -0.40 0.97
CA ALA A 53 2.55 0.30 2.25
C ALA A 53 3.91 0.35 2.96
N LEU A 54 4.69 -0.73 2.93
CA LEU A 54 6.03 -0.79 3.53
C LEU A 54 6.98 0.22 2.88
N PHE A 55 7.04 0.24 1.54
CA PHE A 55 7.87 1.21 0.80
C PHE A 55 7.38 2.65 0.97
N CYS A 56 6.07 2.87 1.08
CA CYS A 56 5.53 4.19 1.37
C CYS A 56 5.91 4.65 2.80
N THR A 57 5.89 3.73 3.77
CA THR A 57 6.33 3.99 5.15
C THR A 57 7.83 4.30 5.21
N SER A 58 8.67 3.55 4.51
CA SER A 58 10.12 3.81 4.46
C SER A 58 10.42 5.18 3.84
N ALA A 59 9.69 5.58 2.80
CA ALA A 59 9.77 6.92 2.22
C ALA A 59 9.36 8.01 3.22
N CYS A 60 8.25 7.84 3.93
CA CYS A 60 7.80 8.76 4.97
C CYS A 60 8.84 8.92 6.10
N VAL A 61 9.39 7.80 6.58
CA VAL A 61 10.39 7.80 7.66
C VAL A 61 11.68 8.48 7.20
N SER A 62 12.19 8.13 6.02
CA SER A 62 13.41 8.74 5.47
C SER A 62 13.24 10.23 5.19
N TRP A 63 12.07 10.67 4.71
CA TRP A 63 11.72 12.08 4.60
C TRP A 63 11.66 12.78 5.96
N LEU A 64 11.04 12.16 6.96
CA LEU A 64 10.94 12.73 8.31
C LEU A 64 12.32 12.88 8.96
N ILE A 65 13.22 11.92 8.76
CA ILE A 65 14.62 11.99 9.18
C ILE A 65 15.33 13.17 8.50
N GLN A 66 15.12 13.33 7.18
CA GLN A 66 15.71 14.44 6.42
C GLN A 66 15.18 15.80 6.87
N TYR A 67 13.87 15.88 7.13
CA TYR A 67 13.21 17.08 7.66
C TYR A 67 13.74 17.45 9.05
N ARG A 68 13.85 16.48 9.97
CA ARG A 68 14.40 16.70 11.31
C ARG A 68 15.87 17.10 11.30
N ASN A 69 16.67 16.53 10.41
CA ASN A 69 18.11 16.82 10.36
C ASN A 69 18.45 18.18 9.74
N LYS A 70 17.62 18.70 8.82
CA LYS A 70 17.95 19.92 8.05
C LYS A 70 16.97 21.08 8.20
N LEU A 71 15.66 20.84 8.30
CA LEU A 71 14.69 21.95 8.44
C LEU A 71 14.57 22.42 9.88
N ARG A 72 14.81 21.55 10.86
CA ARG A 72 14.88 21.94 12.27
C ARG A 72 16.25 22.53 12.67
N ARG A 73 17.31 22.29 11.89
CA ARG A 73 18.68 22.75 12.17
C ARG A 73 19.11 23.76 11.09
N ASN A 74 18.74 25.02 11.33
CA ASN A 74 19.13 26.22 10.59
C ASN A 74 19.20 26.10 9.06
N VAL A 75 18.15 26.59 8.40
CA VAL A 75 18.12 26.80 6.94
C VAL A 75 18.92 28.06 6.52
N LEU A 76 19.41 28.85 7.48
CA LEU A 76 20.19 30.06 7.20
C LEU A 76 21.62 29.75 6.76
N THR A 77 22.11 30.58 5.85
CA THR A 77 23.52 30.66 5.43
C THR A 77 24.37 31.13 6.63
N GLN A 78 25.65 30.73 6.74
CA GLN A 78 26.49 31.14 7.88
C GLN A 78 26.57 32.67 8.02
N ASP A 79 26.52 33.38 6.90
CA ASP A 79 26.50 34.84 6.86
C ASP A 79 25.25 35.42 7.55
N GLU A 80 24.07 34.85 7.33
CA GLU A 80 22.80 35.32 7.93
C GLU A 80 22.68 34.99 9.42
N ILE A 81 23.33 33.89 9.86
CA ILE A 81 23.45 33.55 11.30
C ILE A 81 24.33 34.60 12.01
N SER A 82 25.37 35.12 11.34
CA SER A 82 26.23 36.18 11.89
C SER A 82 25.49 37.51 12.09
N TYR A 83 24.44 37.77 11.30
CA TYR A 83 23.56 38.94 11.42
C TYR A 83 22.44 38.78 12.47
N GLY A 84 22.41 37.68 13.24
CA GLY A 84 21.47 37.48 14.35
C GLY A 84 20.06 37.00 13.95
N TRP A 85 19.86 36.57 12.70
CA TRP A 85 18.58 36.04 12.24
C TRP A 85 18.44 34.57 12.65
N ASN A 86 17.26 34.17 13.09
CA ASN A 86 16.98 32.80 13.53
C ASN A 86 15.66 32.29 12.91
N SER A 87 15.72 31.20 12.12
CA SER A 87 14.53 30.56 11.52
C SER A 87 14.07 29.30 12.26
N THR A 88 14.59 29.05 13.47
CA THR A 88 14.12 27.94 14.31
C THR A 88 12.60 27.93 14.40
N ASN A 89 12.01 26.78 14.06
CA ASN A 89 10.59 26.46 14.24
C ASN A 89 9.58 27.09 13.26
N ARG A 90 10.01 27.69 12.14
CA ARG A 90 9.07 28.25 11.12
C ARG A 90 8.86 27.38 9.87
N SER A 91 9.57 26.28 9.73
CA SER A 91 9.45 25.41 8.55
C SER A 91 8.20 24.53 8.64
N TRP A 92 7.21 24.77 7.79
CA TRP A 92 6.07 23.86 7.63
C TRP A 92 6.39 22.70 6.69
N LEU A 93 5.74 21.55 6.90
CA LEU A 93 5.77 20.44 5.95
C LEU A 93 5.01 20.86 4.69
N GLY A 94 5.65 20.75 3.52
CA GLY A 94 5.02 21.07 2.25
C GLY A 94 3.89 20.09 1.88
N TYR A 95 2.95 20.54 1.04
CA TYR A 95 1.82 19.73 0.56
C TYR A 95 2.23 18.39 -0.06
N SER A 96 3.39 18.33 -0.71
CA SER A 96 3.94 17.11 -1.30
C SER A 96 4.09 15.96 -0.30
N PHE A 97 4.41 16.25 0.97
CA PHE A 97 4.50 15.23 2.02
C PHE A 97 3.13 14.66 2.37
N PHE A 98 2.10 15.51 2.41
CA PHE A 98 0.74 15.06 2.69
C PHE A 98 0.20 14.12 1.61
N PHE A 99 0.62 14.27 0.35
CA PHE A 99 0.27 13.29 -0.70
C PHE A 99 0.86 11.90 -0.43
N VAL A 100 2.08 11.81 0.10
CA VAL A 100 2.68 10.51 0.48
C VAL A 100 1.95 9.91 1.67
N VAL A 101 1.57 10.72 2.66
CA VAL A 101 0.76 10.26 3.81
C VAL A 101 -0.64 9.80 3.37
N ALA A 102 -1.26 10.53 2.44
CA ALA A 102 -2.53 10.13 1.85
C ALA A 102 -2.41 8.81 1.08
N ALA A 103 -1.35 8.63 0.29
CA ALA A 103 -1.07 7.38 -0.40
C ALA A 103 -0.89 6.19 0.57
N LEU A 104 -0.14 6.38 1.66
CA LEU A 104 -0.02 5.38 2.73
C LEU A 104 -1.38 5.03 3.33
N SER A 105 -2.21 6.04 3.59
CA SER A 105 -3.56 5.85 4.13
C SER A 105 -4.44 5.04 3.17
N LEU A 106 -4.34 5.28 1.86
CA LEU A 106 -5.06 4.52 0.84
C LEU A 106 -4.61 3.06 0.78
N TYR A 107 -3.31 2.77 0.90
CA TYR A 107 -2.83 1.38 0.99
C TYR A 107 -3.40 0.66 2.22
N LEU A 108 -3.37 1.31 3.39
CA LEU A 108 -3.94 0.74 4.61
C LEU A 108 -5.46 0.54 4.50
N PHE A 109 -6.16 1.49 3.87
CA PHE A 109 -7.58 1.37 3.61
C PHE A 109 -7.90 0.21 2.67
N ASN A 110 -7.11 0.00 1.61
CA ASN A 110 -7.26 -1.15 0.72
C ASN A 110 -7.07 -2.47 1.47
N ILE A 111 -6.01 -2.58 2.29
CA ILE A 111 -5.77 -3.74 3.15
C ILE A 111 -6.95 -3.98 4.10
N PHE A 112 -7.51 -2.92 4.68
CA PHE A 112 -8.68 -3.01 5.56
C PHE A 112 -9.93 -3.52 4.83
N LEU A 113 -10.19 -3.04 3.60
CA LEU A 113 -11.30 -3.55 2.78
C LEU A 113 -11.13 -5.03 2.44
N VAL A 114 -9.93 -5.45 2.03
CA VAL A 114 -9.60 -6.85 1.76
C VAL A 114 -9.81 -7.69 3.02
N TYR A 115 -9.37 -7.19 4.18
CA TYR A 115 -9.56 -7.86 5.46
C TYR A 115 -11.04 -8.02 5.84
N LEU A 116 -11.86 -6.99 5.62
CA LEU A 116 -13.32 -7.08 5.80
C LEU A 116 -13.95 -8.10 4.85
N ALA A 117 -13.48 -8.17 3.60
CA ALA A 117 -13.94 -9.15 2.61
C ALA A 117 -13.61 -10.58 3.04
N VAL A 118 -12.40 -10.84 3.57
CA VAL A 118 -12.02 -12.15 4.15
C VAL A 118 -12.93 -12.51 5.33
N ARG A 119 -13.19 -11.54 6.23
CA ARG A 119 -13.98 -11.75 7.44
C ARG A 119 -15.48 -11.91 7.20
N ARG A 120 -16.00 -11.54 6.04
CA ARG A 120 -17.39 -11.82 5.65
C ARG A 120 -17.45 -13.20 4.97
N PRO A 121 -17.85 -14.28 5.66
CA PRO A 121 -18.00 -15.62 5.06
C PRO A 121 -19.17 -15.73 4.05
N TRP A 122 -19.77 -14.61 3.63
CA TRP A 122 -21.14 -14.56 3.12
C TRP A 122 -21.36 -15.25 1.77
N GLN A 123 -20.30 -15.63 1.05
CA GLN A 123 -20.41 -16.38 -0.22
C GLN A 123 -19.88 -17.81 -0.18
N LYS A 124 -19.27 -18.30 0.91
CA LYS A 124 -18.95 -19.73 1.04
C LYS A 124 -20.19 -20.63 1.16
N ARG A 125 -21.40 -20.04 1.22
CA ARG A 125 -22.68 -20.77 1.31
C ARG A 125 -23.39 -21.00 -0.03
N GLN A 126 -22.92 -20.47 -1.17
CA GLN A 126 -23.70 -20.51 -2.42
C GLN A 126 -23.07 -21.24 -3.63
N SER A 127 -21.88 -21.85 -3.52
CA SER A 127 -21.25 -22.52 -4.66
C SER A 127 -20.71 -23.93 -4.39
N ARG A 128 -21.37 -24.67 -3.50
CA ARG A 128 -21.45 -26.13 -3.63
C ARG A 128 -22.91 -26.54 -3.82
N PRO A 129 -23.42 -26.66 -5.05
CA PRO A 129 -24.39 -27.70 -5.31
C PRO A 129 -23.62 -29.02 -5.26
N SER A 130 -23.51 -29.60 -4.06
CA SER A 130 -23.18 -31.02 -3.96
C SER A 130 -24.37 -31.79 -4.52
N GLN A 131 -24.12 -32.40 -5.68
CA GLN A 131 -24.66 -33.69 -6.11
C GLN A 131 -26.12 -33.70 -6.60
N ASP A 132 -26.27 -33.78 -7.92
CA ASP A 132 -27.09 -34.87 -8.46
C ASP A 132 -26.23 -35.60 -9.52
N LYS A 133 -25.55 -36.65 -9.08
CA LYS A 133 -25.04 -37.66 -10.02
C LYS A 133 -26.30 -38.39 -10.48
N ASN A 134 -26.64 -38.25 -11.76
CA ASN A 134 -27.59 -39.07 -12.50
C ASN A 134 -28.12 -40.29 -11.72
N PRO A 135 -29.43 -40.44 -11.47
CA PRO A 135 -30.03 -41.72 -11.09
C PRO A 135 -30.10 -42.66 -12.30
N GLU A 136 -29.06 -42.68 -13.14
CA GLU A 136 -28.88 -43.63 -14.24
C GLU A 136 -28.11 -44.82 -13.66
N GLY A 137 -28.81 -45.78 -13.05
CA GLY A 137 -28.12 -47.00 -12.63
C GLY A 137 -28.78 -47.91 -11.61
N VAL A 138 -30.03 -47.68 -11.18
CA VAL A 138 -30.78 -48.76 -10.49
C VAL A 138 -31.52 -49.56 -11.55
N ILE A 139 -30.77 -50.44 -12.21
CA ILE A 139 -31.30 -51.56 -12.97
C ILE A 139 -32.01 -52.45 -11.94
N MET A 140 -33.34 -52.45 -11.95
CA MET A 140 -34.13 -53.46 -11.26
C MET A 140 -34.01 -54.77 -12.03
N LEU A 141 -33.09 -55.62 -11.60
CA LEU A 141 -33.11 -57.06 -11.85
C LEU A 141 -33.39 -57.75 -10.52
N TYR A 142 -34.67 -57.91 -10.21
CA TYR A 142 -35.33 -59.19 -9.89
C TYR A 142 -36.81 -58.95 -9.59
#